data_AF-D7CDX7-F1
#
_entry.id   AF-D7CDX7-F1
#
_cell.length_a   1.000
_cell.length_b   1.000
_cell.length_c   1.000
_cell.angle_alpha   90.00
_cell.angle_beta   90.00
_cell.angle_gamma   90.00
#
_symmetry.space_group_name_H-M   'P 1'
#
loop_
_entity.id
_entity.type
_entity.pdbx_description
1 polymer ?
#
loop_
_entity_poly.entity_id
_entity_poly.type
_entity_poly.pdbx_seq_one_letter_code
_entity_poly.pdbx_strand_id
1 'polypeptide(L)'
;MFSLAAEGTILIGGHNMGASKKWRNLQADPKLAFVVDDVVSFRSWKARFVEIRGRAELLDGATARRGIQFRGDPHPPGEDLQLRGGSVSATVRLSPWA
;
A
#
# COMPACT_ATOMS: atom_id res chain seq x y z
N MET A 1 -7.84 2.61 8.04
CA MET A 1 -8.35 1.23 7.87
C MET A 1 -8.15 0.86 6.42
N PHE A 2 -7.73 -0.37 6.14
CA PHE A 2 -7.67 -0.90 4.79
C PHE A 2 -8.39 -2.24 4.72
N SER A 3 -8.77 -2.64 3.51
CA SER A 3 -9.30 -3.96 3.19
C SER A 3 -8.69 -4.44 1.89
N LEU A 4 -8.65 -5.76 1.70
CA LEU A 4 -8.31 -6.36 0.42
C LEU A 4 -9.62 -6.60 -0.34
N ALA A 5 -9.72 -6.02 -1.53
CA ALA A 5 -10.74 -6.39 -2.51
C ALA A 5 -10.26 -7.59 -3.34
N ALA A 6 -11.13 -8.06 -4.23
CA ALA A 6 -10.77 -9.12 -5.16
C ALA A 6 -9.54 -8.72 -6.03
N GLU A 7 -8.86 -9.72 -6.57
CA GLU A 7 -7.67 -9.55 -7.44
C GLU A 7 -6.49 -8.81 -6.78
N GLY A 8 -6.41 -8.80 -5.44
CA GLY A 8 -5.28 -8.23 -4.70
C GLY A 8 -5.27 -6.70 -4.60
N THR A 9 -6.42 -6.06 -4.84
CA THR A 9 -6.54 -4.60 -4.74
C THR A 9 -6.62 -4.15 -3.28
N ILE A 10 -5.85 -3.14 -2.90
CA ILE A 10 -5.90 -2.55 -1.56
C ILE A 10 -6.85 -1.37 -1.57
N LEU A 11 -7.89 -1.43 -0.74
CA LEU A 11 -8.82 -0.32 -0.51
C LEU A 11 -8.46 0.38 0.79
N ILE A 12 -8.19 1.68 0.73
CA ILE A 12 -7.88 2.51 1.90
C ILE A 12 -9.09 3.40 2.19
N GLY A 13 -9.68 3.16 3.37
CA GLY A 13 -10.76 3.94 3.92
C GLY A 13 -10.32 4.83 5.08
N GLY A 14 -11.21 5.72 5.51
CA GLY A 14 -10.94 6.58 6.67
C GLY A 14 -12.03 7.62 6.91
N HIS A 15 -11.98 8.22 8.09
CA HIS A 15 -12.88 9.30 8.46
C HIS A 15 -12.69 10.50 7.51
N ASN A 16 -13.81 11.07 7.05
CA ASN A 16 -13.88 12.22 6.15
C ASN A 16 -12.86 12.19 5.00
N MET A 17 -12.83 11.07 4.25
CA MET A 17 -11.82 10.81 3.21
C MET A 17 -11.68 11.97 2.22
N GLY A 18 -12.79 12.50 1.69
CA GLY A 18 -12.75 13.58 0.69
C GLY A 18 -12.14 14.90 1.18
N ALA A 19 -12.17 15.19 2.48
CA ALA A 19 -11.52 16.38 3.05
C ALA A 19 -10.08 16.12 3.52
N SER A 20 -9.64 14.87 3.50
CA SER A 20 -8.37 14.48 4.09
C SER A 20 -7.17 14.91 3.25
N LYS A 21 -6.00 15.05 3.90
CA LYS A 21 -4.75 15.39 3.20
C LYS A 21 -4.33 14.30 2.21
N LYS A 22 -4.51 13.01 2.55
CA LYS A 22 -4.24 11.88 1.64
C LYS A 22 -5.02 12.01 0.32
N TRP A 23 -6.29 12.38 0.38
CA TRP A 23 -7.12 12.61 -0.80
C TRP A 23 -6.63 13.79 -1.62
N ARG A 24 -6.39 14.95 -0.98
CA ARG A 24 -5.91 16.15 -1.67
C ARG A 24 -4.53 15.95 -2.31
N ASN A 25 -3.63 15.23 -1.65
CA ASN A 25 -2.32 14.88 -2.19
C ASN A 25 -2.46 14.00 -3.44
N LEU A 26 -3.31 12.96 -3.39
CA LEU A 26 -3.52 12.04 -4.50
C LEU A 26 -4.22 12.67 -5.71
N GLN A 27 -4.98 13.76 -5.52
CA GLN A 27 -5.50 14.56 -6.64
C GLN A 27 -4.37 15.29 -7.40
N ALA A 28 -3.28 15.64 -6.72
CA ALA A 28 -2.15 16.35 -7.33
C ALA A 28 -1.07 15.39 -7.87
N ASP A 29 -0.80 14.30 -7.17
CA ASP A 29 0.13 13.24 -7.59
C ASP A 29 -0.41 11.86 -7.17
N PRO A 30 -0.73 10.96 -8.12
CA PRO A 30 -1.31 9.66 -7.80
C PRO A 30 -0.30 8.66 -7.22
N LYS A 31 0.99 8.99 -7.10
CA LYS A 31 2.00 8.09 -6.53
C LYS A 31 1.78 7.89 -5.02
N LEU A 32 1.82 6.63 -4.58
CA LEU A 32 1.62 6.22 -3.20
C LEU A 32 2.62 5.12 -2.80
N ALA A 33 3.00 5.12 -1.52
CA ALA A 33 3.55 3.96 -0.85
C ALA A 33 2.57 3.49 0.25
N PHE A 34 2.26 2.19 0.28
CA PHE A 34 1.52 1.53 1.34
C PHE A 34 2.48 0.63 2.11
N VAL A 35 2.60 0.87 3.42
CA VAL A 35 3.51 0.13 4.29
C VAL A 35 2.70 -0.57 5.37
N VAL A 36 2.95 -1.86 5.58
CA VAL A 36 2.48 -2.64 6.73
C VAL A 36 3.69 -3.03 7.54
N ASP A 37 3.81 -2.51 8.75
CA ASP A 37 4.89 -2.82 9.67
C ASP A 37 4.42 -3.64 10.89
N ASP A 38 5.39 -4.31 11.51
CA ASP A 38 5.24 -5.01 12.78
C ASP A 38 6.52 -4.85 13.60
N VAL A 39 6.35 -4.69 14.92
CA VAL A 39 7.47 -4.57 15.86
C VAL A 39 7.72 -5.92 16.50
N VAL A 40 8.83 -6.55 16.09
CA VAL A 40 9.24 -7.88 16.57
C VAL A 40 9.72 -7.83 18.01
N SER A 41 10.41 -6.76 18.42
CA SER A 41 10.92 -6.59 19.79
C SER A 41 11.09 -5.12 20.15
N PHE A 42 10.56 -4.72 21.30
CA PHE A 42 10.80 -3.39 21.90
C PHE A 42 12.06 -3.35 22.77
N ARG A 43 12.47 -4.49 23.36
CA ARG A 43 13.66 -4.55 24.23
C ARG A 43 14.97 -4.42 23.45
N SER A 44 14.96 -4.86 22.20
CA SER A 44 16.11 -4.84 21.28
C SER A 44 15.69 -4.24 19.94
N TRP A 45 15.01 -3.08 20.00
CA TRP A 45 14.31 -2.38 18.92
C TRP A 45 14.49 -3.01 17.52
N LYS A 46 13.55 -3.88 17.15
CA LYS A 46 13.58 -4.61 15.88
C LYS A 46 12.22 -4.55 15.21
N ALA A 47 12.16 -3.87 14.07
CA ALA A 47 10.98 -3.76 13.23
C ALA A 47 11.14 -4.55 11.93
N ARG A 48 10.03 -4.90 11.29
CA ARG A 48 9.96 -5.46 9.94
C ARG A 48 8.78 -4.84 9.21
N PHE A 49 8.81 -4.78 7.88
CA PHE A 49 7.71 -4.19 7.14
C PHE A 49 7.55 -4.75 5.73
N VAL A 50 6.39 -4.52 5.14
CA VAL A 50 6.15 -4.73 3.71
C VAL A 50 5.81 -3.38 3.12
N GLU A 51 6.56 -2.96 2.10
CA GLU A 51 6.28 -1.75 1.35
C GLU A 51 5.81 -2.12 -0.06
N ILE A 52 4.69 -1.52 -0.46
CA ILE A 52 4.15 -1.62 -1.81
C ILE A 52 4.08 -0.20 -2.37
N ARG A 53 4.71 0.05 -3.51
CA ARG A 53 4.69 1.33 -4.22
C ARG A 53 3.92 1.20 -5.53
N GLY A 54 3.28 2.28 -5.93
CA GLY A 54 2.57 2.33 -7.21
C GLY A 54 1.71 3.57 -7.33
N ARG A 55 0.64 3.46 -8.12
CA ARG A 55 -0.32 4.54 -8.34
C ARG A 55 -1.67 4.21 -7.69
N ALA A 56 -2.30 5.23 -7.13
CA ALA A 56 -3.60 5.14 -6.51
C ALA A 56 -4.67 5.83 -7.37
N GLU A 57 -5.87 5.27 -7.33
CA GLU A 57 -7.08 5.83 -7.91
C GLU A 57 -8.01 6.30 -6.78
N LEU A 58 -8.63 7.46 -6.98
CA LEU A 58 -9.60 8.00 -6.03
C LEU A 58 -10.99 7.49 -6.37
N LEU A 59 -11.66 6.87 -5.38
CA LEU A 59 -13.02 6.39 -5.53
C LEU A 59 -14.00 7.46 -5.02
N ASP A 60 -14.69 8.09 -5.97
CA ASP A 60 -15.80 9.01 -5.74
C ASP A 60 -17.11 8.35 -6.22
N GLY A 61 -18.09 8.17 -5.34
CA GLY A 61 -19.37 7.55 -5.72
C GLY A 61 -20.44 7.59 -4.64
N ALA A 62 -21.70 7.68 -5.05
CA ALA A 62 -22.87 7.75 -4.18
C ALA A 62 -23.17 6.45 -3.40
N THR A 63 -22.66 5.31 -3.86
CA THR A 63 -22.91 3.96 -3.27
C THR A 63 -21.65 3.35 -2.65
N ALA A 64 -20.48 3.96 -2.84
CA ALA A 64 -19.22 3.54 -2.25
C ALA A 64 -18.73 4.62 -1.27
N ARG A 65 -18.34 4.23 -0.04
CA ARG A 65 -17.71 5.20 0.88
C ARG A 65 -16.45 5.74 0.19
N ARG A 66 -16.32 7.07 0.09
CA ARG A 66 -15.11 7.72 -0.48
C ARG A 66 -13.83 7.04 0.03
N GLY A 67 -12.98 6.60 -0.89
CA GLY A 67 -11.84 5.74 -0.60
C GLY A 67 -10.71 5.87 -1.62
N ILE A 68 -9.60 5.21 -1.35
CA ILE A 68 -8.46 5.13 -2.28
C ILE A 68 -8.32 3.67 -2.70
N GLN A 69 -8.25 3.44 -4.00
CA GLN A 69 -7.89 2.15 -4.59
C GLN A 69 -6.41 2.17 -4.93
N PHE A 70 -5.69 1.13 -4.53
CA PHE A 70 -4.25 1.03 -4.76
C PHE A 70 -3.87 -0.34 -5.30
N ARG A 71 -3.08 -0.32 -6.38
CA ARG A 71 -2.42 -1.48 -6.95
C ARG A 71 -0.93 -1.17 -7.07
N GLY A 72 -0.09 -2.09 -6.60
CA GLY A 72 1.36 -1.95 -6.75
C GLY A 72 1.77 -2.06 -8.22
N ASP A 73 2.79 -1.31 -8.62
CA ASP A 73 3.38 -1.47 -9.95
C ASP A 73 4.15 -2.81 -10.01
N PRO A 74 4.17 -3.52 -11.16
CA PRO A 74 5.01 -4.70 -11.33
C PRO A 74 6.48 -4.33 -11.16
N HIS A 75 7.18 -5.04 -10.28
CA HIS A 75 8.63 -4.90 -10.14
C HIS A 75 9.33 -5.58 -11.34
N PRO A 76 10.31 -4.94 -12.01
CA PRO A 76 11.06 -5.58 -13.08
C PRO A 76 11.78 -6.85 -12.56
N PRO A 77 11.74 -7.96 -13.31
CA PRO A 77 12.40 -9.19 -12.89
C PRO A 77 13.92 -8.99 -12.77
N GLY A 78 14.50 -9.40 -11.63
CA GLY A 78 15.95 -9.37 -11.40
C GLY A 78 16.45 -8.36 -10.36
N GLU A 79 15.59 -7.47 -9.85
CA GLU A 79 15.88 -6.65 -8.67
C GLU A 79 15.35 -7.30 -7.37
N ASP A 80 15.47 -8.62 -7.27
CA ASP A 80 15.03 -9.37 -6.09
C ASP A 80 15.99 -9.13 -4.91
N LEU A 81 15.51 -8.33 -3.97
CA LEU A 81 15.83 -8.27 -2.54
C LEU A 81 17.29 -8.56 -2.11
N GLN A 82 18.08 -7.50 -1.91
CA GLN A 82 19.27 -7.59 -1.06
C GLN A 82 18.93 -7.38 0.42
N LEU A 83 19.09 -8.47 1.19
CA LEU A 83 19.04 -8.46 2.64
C LEU A 83 20.25 -7.71 3.20
N ARG A 84 20.07 -6.47 3.67
CA ARG A 84 21.04 -5.81 4.55
C ARG A 84 20.35 -5.29 5.80
N GLY A 85 20.68 -5.92 6.93
CA GLY A 85 20.53 -5.38 8.28
C GLY A 85 19.11 -4.99 8.73
N GLY A 86 18.42 -5.92 9.40
CA GLY A 86 17.48 -5.57 10.47
C GLY A 86 16.06 -5.12 10.10
N SER A 87 15.70 -4.98 8.83
CA SER A 87 14.31 -4.84 8.38
C SER A 87 14.08 -5.72 7.15
N VAL A 88 13.13 -6.64 7.26
CA VAL A 88 12.66 -7.43 6.12
C VAL A 88 11.70 -6.53 5.37
N SER A 89 11.99 -6.22 4.11
CA SER A 89 11.00 -5.80 3.10
C SER A 89 10.59 -7.08 2.35
N ALA A 90 9.30 -7.38 2.23
CA ALA A 90 8.84 -8.46 1.35
C ALA A 90 8.00 -7.89 0.22
N THR A 91 8.33 -8.25 -1.02
CA THR A 91 7.53 -7.90 -2.20
C THR A 91 6.37 -8.90 -2.29
N VAL A 92 5.14 -8.40 -2.21
CA VAL A 92 3.94 -9.22 -2.45
C VAL A 92 3.84 -9.46 -3.95
N ARG A 93 4.01 -10.72 -4.39
CA ARG A 93 3.63 -11.14 -5.74
C ARG A 93 2.12 -11.04 -5.89
N LEU A 94 1.63 -10.09 -6.67
CA LEU A 94 0.34 -10.22 -7.33
C LEU A 94 0.62 -10.93 -8.66
N SER A 95 0.24 -12.20 -8.75
CA SER A 95 0.34 -13.01 -9.96
C SER A 95 -0.48 -12.37 -11.10
N PRO A 96 0.03 -12.33 -12.34
CA PRO A 96 -0.82 -12.14 -13.51
C PRO A 96 -1.73 -13.36 -13.67
N TRP A 97 -2.97 -13.12 -14.10
CA TRP A 97 -3.98 -14.14 -14.32
C TRP A 97 -3.53 -15.25 -15.31
N ALA A 98 -4.04 -16.46 -15.07
CA ALA A 98 -4.71 -17.22 -16.12
C ALA A 98 -6.21 -16.90 -16.03
#